data_AF-A0A149ZLP5-F1
#
_entry.id   AF-A0A149ZLP5-F1
#
_cell.length_a   1.000
_cell.length_b   1.000
_cell.length_c   1.000
_cell.angle_alpha   90.00
_cell.angle_beta   90.00
_cell.angle_gamma   90.00
#
_symmetry.space_group_name_H-M   'P 1'
#
loop_
_entity.id
_entity.type
_entity.pdbx_description
1 polymer ?
#
loop_
_entity_poly.entity_id
_entity_poly.type
_entity_poly.pdbx_seq_one_letter_code
_entity_poly.pdbx_strand_id
1 'polypeptide(L)'
;MDDREEHDIGVVQIRLMQRYPDLGPEVVEDLIEATLGRFEGCRIRDFVPLLVERAATRALDAAYRRPVASAAPVRTPELPATPPTESAVPATIGLRGARRIFIRRSPRPS
;
A
#
# COMPACT_ATOMS: atom_id res chain seq x y z
N MET A 1 -18.69 -9.98 -14.11
CA MET A 1 -17.48 -9.71 -14.89
C MET A 1 -17.71 -10.33 -16.25
N ASP A 2 -17.37 -9.64 -17.34
CA ASP A 2 -17.56 -10.17 -18.70
C ASP A 2 -16.34 -11.04 -19.10
N ASP A 3 -16.50 -12.04 -19.98
CA ASP A 3 -15.43 -12.96 -20.37
C ASP A 3 -14.22 -12.22 -20.96
N ARG A 4 -14.46 -11.10 -21.67
CA ARG A 4 -13.39 -10.25 -22.19
C ARG A 4 -12.61 -9.56 -21.07
N GLU A 5 -13.32 -9.05 -20.05
CA GLU A 5 -12.69 -8.41 -18.90
C GLU A 5 -11.82 -9.41 -18.13
N GLU A 6 -12.30 -10.65 -17.95
CA GLU A 6 -11.54 -11.73 -17.31
C GLU A 6 -10.26 -12.06 -18.09
N HIS A 7 -10.37 -12.21 -19.41
CA HIS A 7 -9.21 -12.46 -20.27
C HIS A 7 -8.18 -11.31 -20.19
N ASP A 8 -8.64 -10.06 -20.31
CA ASP A 8 -7.78 -8.88 -20.25
C ASP A 8 -7.09 -8.76 -18.88
N ILE A 9 -7.77 -9.15 -17.80
CA ILE A 9 -7.17 -9.23 -16.46
C ILE A 9 -6.10 -10.33 -16.38
N GLY A 10 -6.33 -11.50 -16.96
CA GLY A 10 -5.32 -12.56 -17.06
C GLY A 10 -4.06 -12.07 -17.78
N VAL A 11 -4.22 -11.31 -18.88
CA VAL A 11 -3.10 -10.67 -19.59
C VAL A 11 -2.36 -9.68 -18.69
N VAL A 12 -3.08 -8.87 -17.90
CA VAL A 12 -2.49 -7.94 -16.93
C VAL A 12 -1.70 -8.69 -15.85
N GLN A 13 -2.22 -9.80 -15.32
CA GLN A 13 -1.52 -10.62 -14.33
C GLN A 13 -0.18 -11.12 -14.88
N ILE A 14 -0.17 -11.69 -16.09
CA ILE A 14 1.05 -12.15 -16.75
C ILE A 14 2.06 -11.01 -16.89
N ARG A 15 1.63 -9.82 -17.32
CA ARG A 15 2.51 -8.66 -17.47
C ARG A 15 3.11 -8.20 -16.14
N LEU A 16 2.31 -8.19 -15.07
CA LEU A 16 2.79 -7.83 -13.74
C LEU A 16 3.81 -8.85 -13.21
N MET A 17 3.55 -10.15 -13.39
CA MET A 17 4.50 -11.20 -13.01
C MET A 17 5.81 -11.10 -13.80
N GLN A 18 5.75 -10.78 -15.09
CA GLN A 18 6.95 -10.55 -15.91
C GLN A 18 7.74 -9.31 -15.48
N ARG A 19 7.04 -8.24 -15.06
CA ARG A 19 7.68 -7.00 -14.60
C ARG A 19 8.29 -7.14 -13.21
N TYR A 20 7.67 -7.93 -12.34
CA TYR A 20 8.11 -8.14 -10.95
C TYR A 20 8.40 -9.63 -10.69
N PRO A 21 9.45 -10.20 -11.31
CA PRO A 21 9.73 -11.63 -11.25
C PRO A 21 10.13 -12.12 -9.85
N ASP A 22 10.61 -11.22 -8.98
CA ASP A 22 10.98 -11.57 -7.60
C ASP A 22 9.76 -11.67 -6.66
N LEU A 23 8.57 -11.28 -7.13
CA LEU A 23 7.33 -11.38 -6.35
C LEU A 23 6.68 -12.74 -6.58
N GLY A 24 6.14 -13.31 -5.51
CA GLY A 24 5.31 -14.51 -5.60
C GLY A 24 4.03 -14.23 -6.40
N PRO A 25 3.54 -15.20 -7.20
CA PRO A 25 2.32 -15.04 -8.00
C PRO A 25 1.11 -14.68 -7.14
N GLU A 26 1.02 -15.24 -5.93
CA GLU A 26 -0.09 -14.97 -4.99
C GLU A 26 -0.17 -13.49 -4.60
N VAL A 27 0.98 -12.82 -4.41
CA VAL A 27 1.01 -11.38 -4.07
C VAL A 27 0.43 -10.54 -5.20
N VAL A 28 0.68 -10.92 -6.45
CA VAL A 28 0.14 -10.25 -7.62
C VAL A 28 -1.37 -10.52 -7.75
N GLU A 29 -1.79 -11.77 -7.53
CA GLU A 29 -3.19 -12.18 -7.56
C GLU A 29 -4.04 -11.48 -6.49
N ASP A 30 -3.61 -11.53 -5.23
CA ASP A 30 -4.26 -10.83 -4.11
C ASP A 30 -4.44 -9.33 -4.40
N LEU A 31 -3.40 -8.70 -4.98
CA LEU A 31 -3.43 -7.28 -5.29
C LEU A 31 -4.41 -6.96 -6.42
N ILE A 32 -4.47 -7.81 -7.44
CA ILE A 32 -5.41 -7.70 -8.55
C ILE A 32 -6.84 -7.86 -8.02
N GLU A 33 -7.11 -8.90 -7.21
CA GLU A 33 -8.43 -9.14 -6.63
C GLU A 33 -8.88 -7.97 -5.74
N ALA A 34 -8.00 -7.52 -4.83
CA ALA A 34 -8.28 -6.38 -3.96
C ALA A 34 -8.55 -5.08 -4.74
N THR A 35 -7.99 -4.96 -5.95
CA THR A 35 -8.20 -3.81 -6.82
C THR A 35 -9.48 -3.96 -7.64
N LEU A 36 -9.79 -5.15 -8.17
CA LEU A 36 -11.04 -5.48 -8.84
C LEU A 36 -12.25 -5.23 -7.94
N GLY A 37 -12.15 -5.60 -6.66
CA GLY A 37 -13.18 -5.35 -5.65
C GLY A 37 -13.58 -3.87 -5.50
N ARG A 38 -12.73 -2.93 -5.93
CA ARG A 38 -13.03 -1.48 -5.90
C ARG A 38 -13.91 -1.03 -7.07
N PHE A 39 -13.96 -1.81 -8.15
CA PHE A 39 -14.75 -1.54 -9.34
C PHE A 39 -16.06 -2.33 -9.38
N GLU A 40 -16.33 -3.12 -8.34
CA GLU A 40 -17.61 -3.79 -8.17
C GLU A 40 -18.79 -2.81 -8.20
N GLY A 41 -19.77 -3.07 -9.07
CA GLY A 41 -20.93 -2.21 -9.29
C GLY A 41 -20.72 -1.04 -10.27
N CYS A 42 -19.54 -0.87 -10.88
CA CYS A 42 -19.35 0.09 -11.97
C CYS A 42 -20.11 -0.34 -13.24
N ARG A 43 -20.82 0.61 -13.87
CA ARG A 43 -21.63 0.36 -15.08
C ARG A 43 -20.79 0.18 -16.35
N ILE A 44 -19.67 0.89 -16.45
CA ILE A 44 -18.73 0.82 -17.58
C ILE A 44 -17.49 0.11 -17.08
N ARG A 45 -17.13 -1.01 -17.69
CA ARG A 45 -16.04 -1.89 -17.22
C ARG A 45 -14.91 -2.11 -18.24
N ASP A 46 -15.02 -1.56 -19.46
CA ASP A 46 -13.99 -1.70 -20.52
C ASP A 46 -12.59 -1.21 -20.10
N PHE A 47 -12.51 -0.27 -19.15
CA PHE A 47 -11.25 0.29 -18.66
C PHE A 47 -10.77 -0.33 -17.34
N VAL A 48 -11.55 -1.24 -16.75
CA VAL A 48 -11.19 -1.87 -15.47
C VAL A 48 -9.82 -2.57 -15.56
N PRO A 49 -9.50 -3.36 -16.61
CA PRO A 49 -8.19 -4.02 -16.71
C PRO A 49 -7.02 -3.02 -16.67
N LEU A 50 -7.13 -1.93 -17.43
CA LEU A 50 -6.11 -0.87 -17.47
C LEU A 50 -5.96 -0.15 -16.12
N LEU A 51 -7.08 0.11 -15.44
CA LEU A 51 -7.08 0.76 -14.13
C LEU A 51 -6.47 -0.15 -13.07
N VAL A 52 -6.77 -1.45 -13.12
CA VAL A 52 -6.18 -2.47 -12.25
C VAL A 52 -4.67 -2.53 -12.45
N GLU A 53 -4.20 -2.66 -13.70
CA GLU A 53 -2.77 -2.68 -14.03
C GLU A 53 -2.03 -1.46 -13.46
N ARG A 54 -2.59 -0.26 -13.67
CA ARG A 54 -1.98 0.99 -13.21
C ARG A 54 -1.98 1.10 -11.69
N ALA A 55 -3.04 0.67 -11.02
CA ALA A 55 -3.13 0.70 -9.57
C ALA A 55 -2.18 -0.33 -8.93
N ALA A 56 -2.12 -1.54 -9.49
CA ALA A 56 -1.22 -2.60 -9.05
C ALA A 56 0.26 -2.17 -9.22
N THR A 57 0.63 -1.68 -10.41
CA THR A 57 1.99 -1.15 -10.67
C THR A 57 2.38 -0.09 -9.64
N ARG A 58 1.49 0.86 -9.34
CA ARG A 58 1.76 1.91 -8.33
C ARG A 58 1.95 1.35 -6.92
N ALA A 59 1.15 0.36 -6.53
CA ALA A 59 1.25 -0.27 -5.22
C ALA A 59 2.55 -1.07 -5.11
N LEU A 60 2.89 -1.84 -6.14
CA LEU A 60 4.12 -2.62 -6.21
C LEU A 60 5.35 -1.72 -6.24
N ASP A 61 5.38 -0.66 -7.06
CA ASP A 61 6.46 0.33 -7.06
C ASP A 61 6.64 1.00 -5.71
N ALA A 62 5.55 1.34 -5.00
CA ALA A 62 5.63 1.92 -3.66
C ALA A 62 6.20 0.94 -2.64
N ALA A 63 5.87 -0.35 -2.76
CA ALA A 63 6.42 -1.41 -1.92
C ALA A 63 7.89 -1.69 -2.25
N TYR A 64 8.25 -1.76 -3.53
CA TYR A 64 9.62 -1.97 -4.03
C TYR A 64 10.55 -0.81 -3.71
N ARG A 65 10.04 0.42 -3.82
CA ARG A 65 10.76 1.65 -3.43
C ARG A 65 10.92 1.78 -1.92
N ARG A 66 10.50 0.81 -1.11
CA ARG A 66 10.88 0.73 0.29
C ARG A 66 12.04 -0.26 0.51
N PRO A 67 13.25 -0.01 -0.03
CA PRO A 67 14.43 -0.61 0.56
C PRO A 67 14.73 0.16 1.86
N VAL A 68 14.86 -0.55 2.98
CA VAL A 68 15.64 -0.16 4.19
C VAL A 68 15.35 1.18 4.90
N ALA A 69 14.41 2.02 4.48
CA ALA A 69 14.06 3.25 5.22
C ALA A 69 13.26 3.00 6.52
N SER A 70 12.99 1.73 6.84
CA SER A 70 12.47 1.27 8.13
C SER A 70 13.51 0.42 8.90
N ALA A 71 14.80 0.71 8.71
CA ALA A 71 15.89 0.11 9.50
C ALA A 71 16.94 1.17 9.90
N ALA A 72 16.50 2.30 10.45
CA ALA A 72 17.32 3.15 11.32
C ALA A 72 16.40 3.76 12.39
N PRO A 73 16.68 3.53 13.69
CA PRO A 73 17.92 3.99 14.29
C PRO A 73 18.66 2.83 14.98
N VAL A 74 19.74 2.33 14.37
CA VAL A 74 20.75 1.67 15.20
C VAL A 74 21.42 2.80 15.96
N ARG A 75 21.06 2.86 17.25
CA ARG A 75 21.64 3.75 18.23
C ARG A 75 23.16 3.60 18.16
N THR A 76 23.85 4.73 18.07
CA THR A 76 25.25 4.88 18.43
C THR A 76 25.59 3.99 19.63
N PRO A 77 26.64 3.16 19.57
CA PRO A 77 27.09 2.43 20.76
C PRO A 77 27.49 3.47 21.81
N GLU A 78 26.71 3.46 22.88
CA GLU A 78 26.95 4.16 24.13
C GLU A 78 28.27 3.64 24.72
N LEU A 79 29.26 4.53 24.90
CA LEU A 79 30.35 4.31 25.85
C LEU A 79 29.84 4.73 27.25
N PRO A 80 30.02 3.89 28.30
CA PRO A 80 29.39 4.13 29.58
C PRO A 80 30.18 5.12 30.45
N ALA A 81 29.45 5.67 31.42
CA ALA A 81 29.87 6.33 32.65
C ALA A 81 30.08 7.86 32.61
N THR A 82 29.05 8.59 33.03
CA THR A 82 28.94 9.13 34.42
C THR A 82 27.54 9.74 34.62
N PRO A 83 26.86 9.51 35.77
CA PRO A 83 25.73 10.36 36.15
C PRO A 83 26.27 11.63 36.83
N PRO A 84 25.62 12.78 36.60
CA PRO A 84 24.82 13.32 37.69
C PRO A 84 23.46 13.88 37.27
N THR A 85 22.49 13.63 38.14
CA THR A 85 21.45 14.55 38.63
C THR A 85 21.30 15.88 37.87
N GLU A 86 20.13 16.14 37.28
CA GLU A 86 19.11 17.01 37.91
C GLU A 86 17.94 17.30 36.95
N SER A 87 16.74 17.01 37.47
CA SER A 87 15.43 17.60 37.20
C SER A 87 15.35 18.84 36.29
N ALA A 88 14.60 18.74 35.19
CA ALA A 88 13.68 19.79 34.74
C ALA A 88 12.66 19.27 33.70
N VAL A 89 11.38 19.28 34.08
CA VAL A 89 10.19 19.29 33.18
C VAL A 89 9.55 20.69 33.28
N PRO A 90 8.59 21.08 32.41
CA PRO A 90 8.24 20.63 31.06
C PRO A 90 8.14 21.81 30.05
N ALA A 91 8.13 21.55 28.73
CA ALA A 91 7.61 22.53 27.78
C ALA A 91 6.95 21.89 26.55
N THR A 92 5.71 22.30 26.37
CA THR A 92 4.66 21.93 25.43
C THR A 92 5.06 22.16 23.96
N ILE A 93 5.07 21.11 23.12
CA ILE A 93 5.09 21.29 21.66
C ILE A 93 4.09 20.34 20.98
N GLY A 94 2.98 20.94 20.54
CA GLY A 94 2.48 20.80 19.17
C GLY A 94 1.76 19.52 18.78
N LEU A 95 0.46 19.47 19.05
CA LEU A 95 -0.48 18.56 18.38
C LEU A 95 -0.70 19.04 16.92
N ARG A 96 -0.06 18.39 15.93
CA ARG A 96 -0.44 18.39 14.51
C ARG A 96 -0.17 16.97 14.00
N GLY A 97 -1.13 16.14 13.61
CA GLY A 97 -2.35 16.42 12.88
C GLY A 97 -2.24 15.69 11.54
N ALA A 98 -2.88 14.51 11.42
CA ALA A 98 -3.38 13.93 10.16
C ALA A 98 -3.85 12.50 10.41
N ARG A 99 -5.06 12.34 10.96
CA ARG A 99 -5.84 11.12 10.79
C ARG A 99 -6.34 11.08 9.34
N ARG A 100 -5.67 10.36 8.45
CA ARG A 100 -6.30 9.94 7.18
C ARG A 100 -7.14 8.69 7.44
N ILE A 101 -8.36 8.95 7.93
CA ILE A 101 -9.46 8.00 7.91
C ILE A 101 -10.02 8.03 6.48
N PHE A 102 -9.92 6.92 5.76
CA PHE A 102 -10.77 6.66 4.58
C PHE A 102 -11.24 5.22 4.61
N ILE A 103 -12.20 4.95 5.50
CA ILE A 103 -13.14 3.84 5.35
C ILE A 103 -14.50 4.36 5.83
N ARG A 104 -15.48 4.47 4.92
CA ARG A 104 -16.65 3.59 4.92
C ARG A 104 -17.55 3.86 3.71
N ARG A 105 -17.82 2.74 3.02
CA ARG A 105 -19.01 2.47 2.21
C ARG A 105 -20.27 3.01 2.91
N SER A 106 -21.13 3.69 2.15
CA SER A 106 -22.54 3.86 2.46
C SER A 106 -23.36 2.74 1.82
N PRO A 107 -24.22 2.03 2.58
CA PRO A 107 -25.33 1.28 1.99
C PRO A 107 -26.52 2.22 1.75
N ARG A 108 -27.16 2.11 0.57
CA ARG A 108 -28.44 2.77 0.28
C ARG A 108 -29.58 1.93 0.90
N PRO A 109 -30.52 2.52 1.65
CA PRO A 109 -31.76 1.81 2.00
C PRO A 109 -32.69 1.79 0.79
N SER A 110 -33.34 0.64 0.58
CA SER A 110 -34.52 0.49 -0.28
C SER A 110 -35.79 0.62 0.54
#